data_AF-A0AA96VR08-F1
#
_entry.id   AF-A0AA96VR08-F1
#
_cell.length_a   1.000
_cell.length_b   1.000
_cell.length_c   1.000
_cell.angle_alpha   90.00
_cell.angle_beta   90.00
_cell.angle_gamma   90.00
#
_symmetry.space_group_name_H-M   'P 1'
#
loop_
_entity.id
_entity.type
_entity.pdbx_description
1 polymer ?
#
loop_
_entity_poly.entity_id
_entity_poly.type
_entity_poly.pdbx_seq_one_letter_code
_entity_poly.pdbx_strand_id
1 'polypeptide(L)'
;MKLLLIFFLAFSLYASDGKKEHHLSKDLSYLELTSEQKEVAKSMIKQYRVEIKTFREFKEKMEDEKERLLTREVLNEEDVQKINEAIFQKANAIESRFLVQMHNLLNNEQRKKFAHNLEEWEVE
;
A
#
# COMPACT_ATOMS: atom_id res chain seq x y z
N MET A 1 -19.54 35.20 9.53
CA MET A 1 -19.04 33.83 9.24
C MET A 1 -18.26 33.83 7.93
N LYS A 2 -17.07 34.43 7.90
CA LYS A 2 -16.14 34.40 6.75
C LYS A 2 -14.69 34.14 7.18
N LEU A 3 -14.38 34.35 8.46
CA LEU A 3 -13.04 34.10 9.04
C LEU A 3 -12.77 32.62 9.35
N LEU A 4 -13.80 31.78 9.52
CA LEU A 4 -13.61 30.33 9.77
C LEU A 4 -13.10 29.57 8.53
N LEU A 5 -13.47 30.00 7.33
CA LEU A 5 -13.02 29.37 6.07
C LEU A 5 -11.53 29.62 5.79
N ILE A 6 -10.97 30.74 6.28
CA ILE A 6 -9.55 31.07 6.11
C ILE A 6 -8.66 30.16 6.97
N PHE A 7 -9.17 29.71 8.13
CA PHE A 7 -8.43 28.79 9.01
C PHE A 7 -8.32 27.37 8.41
N PHE A 8 -9.34 26.93 7.65
CA PHE A 8 -9.31 25.63 6.97
C PHE A 8 -8.33 25.60 5.79
N LEU A 9 -8.22 26.70 5.05
CA LEU A 9 -7.25 26.86 3.94
C LEU A 9 -5.79 26.96 4.44
N ALA A 10 -5.56 27.50 5.64
CA ALA A 10 -4.23 27.53 6.24
C ALA A 10 -3.72 26.15 6.68
N PHE A 11 -4.62 25.23 7.07
CA PHE A 11 -4.25 23.83 7.37
C PHE A 11 -3.88 23.04 6.10
N SER A 12 -4.51 23.29 4.95
CA SER A 12 -4.10 22.65 3.69
C SER A 12 -2.70 23.04 3.23
N LEU A 13 -2.18 24.19 3.66
CA LEU A 13 -0.81 24.63 3.34
C LEU A 13 0.24 24.12 4.33
N TYR A 14 -0.16 23.67 5.54
CA TYR A 14 0.73 22.97 6.48
C TYR A 14 0.82 21.46 6.23
N ALA A 15 -0.01 20.90 5.34
CA ALA A 15 0.18 19.57 4.78
C ALA A 15 1.20 19.57 3.60
N SER A 16 1.95 20.66 3.43
CA SER A 16 2.93 20.84 2.35
C SER A 16 4.39 20.54 2.75
N ASP A 17 4.65 19.90 3.88
CA ASP A 17 6.02 19.49 4.19
C ASP A 17 6.07 18.15 4.91
N GLY A 18 6.89 17.26 4.36
CA GLY A 18 6.99 15.87 4.80
C GLY A 18 6.20 14.89 3.93
N LYS A 19 6.33 14.97 2.60
CA LYS A 19 6.55 13.71 1.86
C LYS A 19 7.86 13.13 2.40
N LYS A 20 7.80 12.50 3.57
CA LYS A 20 8.65 11.35 3.81
C LYS A 20 8.16 10.37 2.76
N GLU A 21 8.73 10.46 1.56
CA GLU A 21 8.84 9.27 0.76
C GLU A 21 9.39 8.22 1.72
N HIS A 22 8.54 7.28 2.12
CA HIS A 22 8.96 6.06 2.79
C HIS A 22 9.78 5.27 1.76
N HIS A 23 10.96 5.79 1.44
CA HIS A 23 12.07 5.05 0.86
C HIS A 23 12.82 4.38 2.01
N LEU A 24 12.10 3.74 2.94
CA LEU A 24 12.66 2.52 3.53
C LEU A 24 12.74 1.59 2.35
N SER A 25 13.93 1.54 1.75
CA SER A 25 14.19 0.72 0.60
C SER A 25 13.70 -0.67 0.95
N LYS A 26 12.73 -1.18 0.20
CA LYS A 26 12.28 -2.58 0.17
C LYS A 26 13.46 -3.49 -0.18
N ASP A 27 14.44 -3.50 0.71
CA ASP A 27 15.78 -4.04 0.57
C ASP A 27 15.90 -5.18 1.56
N LEU A 28 16.23 -6.35 1.03
CA LEU A 28 16.36 -7.58 1.79
C LEU A 28 17.82 -7.81 2.24
N SER A 29 18.69 -6.80 2.14
CA SER A 29 20.11 -6.92 2.49
C SER A 29 20.34 -7.39 3.93
N TYR A 30 19.48 -6.97 4.87
CA TYR A 30 19.52 -7.38 6.29
C TYR A 30 19.21 -8.87 6.53
N LEU A 31 18.62 -9.55 5.54
CA LEU A 31 18.28 -10.97 5.63
C LEU A 31 19.46 -11.90 5.30
N GLU A 32 20.59 -11.36 4.84
CA GLU A 32 21.79 -12.15 4.53
C GLU A 32 21.46 -13.36 3.62
N LEU A 33 20.66 -13.12 2.59
CA LEU A 33 20.19 -14.16 1.68
C LEU A 33 21.35 -14.88 0.98
N THR A 34 21.21 -16.19 0.81
CA THR A 34 22.13 -16.97 -0.05
C THR A 34 22.02 -16.51 -1.50
N SER A 35 23.02 -16.83 -2.34
CA SER A 35 22.98 -16.48 -3.77
C SER A 35 21.74 -17.04 -4.48
N GLU A 36 21.33 -18.26 -4.13
CA GLU A 36 20.10 -18.87 -4.66
C GLU A 36 18.85 -18.11 -4.21
N GLN A 37 18.76 -17.80 -2.90
CA GLN A 37 17.63 -17.04 -2.38
C GLN A 37 17.52 -15.64 -3.01
N LYS A 38 18.65 -14.99 -3.30
CA LYS A 38 18.70 -13.66 -3.94
C LYS A 38 18.07 -13.68 -5.33
N GLU A 39 18.36 -14.68 -6.14
CA GLU A 39 17.79 -14.79 -7.49
C GLU A 39 16.27 -14.98 -7.44
N VAL A 40 15.79 -15.83 -6.53
CA VAL A 40 14.35 -16.05 -6.32
C VAL A 40 13.69 -14.77 -5.79
N ALA A 41 14.25 -14.13 -4.76
CA ALA A 41 13.74 -12.89 -4.18
C ALA A 41 13.63 -11.76 -5.22
N LYS A 42 14.61 -11.63 -6.12
CA LYS A 42 14.60 -10.63 -7.18
C LYS A 42 13.38 -10.78 -8.10
N SER A 43 13.01 -12.02 -8.43
CA SER A 43 11.81 -12.29 -9.23
C SER A 43 10.53 -11.94 -8.47
N MET A 44 10.43 -12.30 -7.19
CA MET A 44 9.30 -11.99 -6.31
C MET A 44 9.11 -10.46 -6.14
N ILE A 45 10.19 -9.72 -5.87
CA ILE A 45 10.17 -8.26 -5.76
C ILE A 45 9.74 -7.62 -7.09
N LYS A 46 10.22 -8.12 -8.22
CA LYS A 46 9.82 -7.60 -9.53
C LYS A 46 8.33 -7.80 -9.77
N GLN A 47 7.79 -8.98 -9.45
CA GLN A 47 6.36 -9.24 -9.56
C GLN A 47 5.55 -8.34 -8.62
N TYR A 48 5.94 -8.27 -7.35
CA TYR A 48 5.28 -7.42 -6.37
C TYR A 48 5.24 -5.95 -6.81
N ARG A 49 6.34 -5.40 -7.36
CA ARG A 49 6.35 -4.03 -7.93
C ARG A 49 5.33 -3.82 -9.06
N VAL A 50 5.16 -4.82 -9.93
CA VAL A 50 4.14 -4.76 -10.99
C VAL A 50 2.74 -4.77 -10.38
N GLU A 51 2.49 -5.66 -9.41
CA GLU A 51 1.20 -5.77 -8.71
C GLU A 51 0.85 -4.46 -7.98
N ILE A 52 1.82 -3.82 -7.31
CA ILE A 52 1.65 -2.50 -6.67
C ILE A 52 1.30 -1.42 -7.69
N LYS A 53 1.96 -1.40 -8.86
CA LYS A 53 1.63 -0.43 -9.90
C LYS A 53 0.17 -0.61 -10.37
N THR A 54 -0.23 -1.84 -10.67
CA THR A 54 -1.60 -2.16 -11.08
C THR A 54 -2.63 -1.96 -9.97
N PHE A 55 -2.21 -2.07 -8.70
CA PHE A 55 -3.06 -1.72 -7.56
C PHE A 55 -3.32 -0.22 -7.51
N ARG A 56 -2.29 0.63 -7.67
CA ARG A 56 -2.44 2.09 -7.65
C ARG A 56 -3.41 2.58 -8.73
N GLU A 57 -3.25 2.11 -9.96
CA GLU A 57 -4.16 2.44 -11.08
C GLU A 57 -5.61 2.00 -10.78
N PHE A 58 -5.79 0.86 -10.12
CA PHE A 58 -7.10 0.39 -9.70
C PHE A 58 -7.68 1.21 -8.57
N LYS A 59 -6.89 1.55 -7.56
CA LYS A 59 -7.31 2.35 -6.40
C LYS A 59 -7.78 3.73 -6.87
N GLU A 60 -7.01 4.40 -7.72
CA GLU A 60 -7.37 5.69 -8.32
C GLU A 60 -8.74 5.62 -9.01
N LYS A 61 -8.96 4.62 -9.87
CA LYS A 61 -10.26 4.41 -10.53
C LYS A 61 -11.42 4.18 -9.54
N MET A 62 -11.16 3.46 -8.45
CA MET A 62 -12.15 3.20 -7.42
C MET A 62 -12.46 4.45 -6.59
N GLU A 63 -11.44 5.27 -6.31
CA GLU A 63 -11.60 6.55 -5.64
C GLU A 63 -12.37 7.56 -6.50
N ASP A 64 -12.08 7.64 -7.80
CA ASP A 64 -12.85 8.43 -8.77
C ASP A 64 -14.34 8.04 -8.77
N GLU A 65 -14.64 6.74 -8.74
CA GLU A 65 -16.02 6.27 -8.68
C GLU A 65 -16.68 6.63 -7.34
N LYS A 66 -15.94 6.54 -6.23
CA LYS A 66 -16.41 6.94 -4.91
C LYS A 66 -16.75 8.43 -4.87
N GLU A 67 -15.89 9.28 -5.44
CA GLU A 67 -16.17 10.72 -5.57
C GLU A 67 -17.45 10.98 -6.36
N ARG A 68 -17.67 10.25 -7.46
CA ARG A 68 -18.91 10.33 -8.23
C ARG A 68 -20.12 9.91 -7.40
N LEU A 69 -20.04 8.85 -6.60
CA LEU A 69 -21.13 8.45 -5.71
C LEU A 69 -21.50 9.58 -4.73
N LEU A 70 -20.51 10.25 -4.15
CA LEU A 70 -20.71 11.31 -3.16
C LEU A 70 -21.36 12.58 -3.72
N THR A 71 -21.38 12.75 -5.05
CA THR A 71 -22.04 13.88 -5.72
C THR A 71 -23.50 13.60 -6.09
N ARG A 72 -23.99 12.39 -5.89
CA ARG A 72 -25.38 12.02 -6.19
C ARG A 72 -26.32 12.60 -5.13
N GLU A 73 -27.56 12.88 -5.54
CA GLU A 73 -28.62 13.38 -4.64
C GLU A 73 -28.95 12.37 -3.53
N VAL A 74 -28.86 11.07 -3.84
CA VAL A 74 -29.04 9.97 -2.89
C VAL A 74 -27.77 9.13 -2.87
N LEU A 75 -27.21 8.96 -1.68
CA LEU A 75 -26.05 8.12 -1.42
C LEU A 75 -26.48 6.81 -0.77
N ASN A 76 -26.02 5.69 -1.32
CA ASN A 76 -26.15 4.37 -0.72
C ASN A 76 -24.84 3.98 -0.03
N GLU A 77 -24.91 3.67 1.26
CA GLU A 77 -23.77 3.19 2.05
C GLU A 77 -23.16 1.91 1.46
N GLU A 78 -23.99 1.00 0.95
CA GLU A 78 -23.53 -0.28 0.39
C GLU A 78 -22.62 -0.07 -0.84
N ASP A 79 -22.89 0.95 -1.66
CA ASP A 79 -22.08 1.26 -2.84
C ASP A 79 -20.71 1.81 -2.44
N VAL A 80 -20.66 2.64 -1.38
CA VAL A 80 -19.39 3.13 -0.81
C VAL A 80 -18.60 2.00 -0.17
N GLN A 81 -19.28 1.12 0.57
CA GLN A 81 -18.68 -0.04 1.22
C GLN A 81 -18.06 -0.99 0.19
N LYS A 82 -18.77 -1.31 -0.90
CA LYS A 82 -18.23 -2.17 -1.99
C LYS A 82 -16.94 -1.63 -2.56
N ILE A 83 -16.84 -0.32 -2.77
CA ILE A 83 -15.62 0.31 -3.28
C ILE A 83 -14.48 0.16 -2.27
N ASN A 84 -14.71 0.48 -1.00
CA ASN A 84 -13.70 0.38 0.04
C ASN A 84 -13.23 -1.08 0.22
N GLU A 85 -14.15 -2.04 0.22
CA GLU A 85 -13.85 -3.46 0.28
C GLU A 85 -13.03 -3.93 -0.92
N ALA A 86 -13.37 -3.48 -2.13
CA ALA A 86 -12.62 -3.86 -3.33
C ALA A 86 -11.16 -3.36 -3.30
N ILE A 87 -10.94 -2.12 -2.81
CA ILE A 87 -9.59 -1.58 -2.58
C ILE A 87 -8.85 -2.44 -1.55
N PHE A 88 -9.46 -2.64 -0.37
CA PHE A 88 -8.87 -3.39 0.73
C PHE A 88 -8.52 -4.83 0.33
N GLN A 89 -9.45 -5.55 -0.30
CA GLN A 89 -9.24 -6.94 -0.71
C GLN A 89 -8.09 -7.07 -1.70
N LYS A 90 -7.98 -6.13 -2.65
CA LYS A 90 -6.89 -6.18 -3.64
C LYS A 90 -5.53 -5.91 -3.01
N ALA A 91 -5.43 -4.93 -2.11
CA ALA A 91 -4.22 -4.66 -1.33
C ALA A 91 -3.81 -5.88 -0.51
N ASN A 92 -4.73 -6.41 0.29
CA ASN A 92 -4.49 -7.57 1.16
C ASN A 92 -4.08 -8.82 0.37
N ALA A 93 -4.64 -9.05 -0.81
CA ALA A 93 -4.28 -10.18 -1.67
C ALA A 93 -2.86 -10.08 -2.26
N ILE A 94 -2.33 -8.87 -2.45
CA ILE A 94 -0.95 -8.64 -2.90
C ILE A 94 0.01 -8.84 -1.72
N GLU A 95 -0.31 -8.21 -0.59
CA GLU A 95 0.47 -8.32 0.64
C GLU A 95 0.59 -9.78 1.11
N SER A 96 -0.54 -10.45 1.32
CA SER A 96 -0.59 -11.84 1.80
C SER A 96 0.23 -12.78 0.90
N ARG A 97 0.14 -12.60 -0.42
CA ARG A 97 0.89 -13.41 -1.38
C ARG A 97 2.38 -13.19 -1.25
N PHE A 98 2.82 -11.94 -1.16
CA PHE A 98 4.23 -11.60 -0.99
C PHE A 98 4.78 -12.15 0.34
N LEU A 99 4.03 -12.00 1.44
CA LEU A 99 4.41 -12.52 2.75
C LEU A 99 4.56 -14.05 2.74
N VAL A 100 3.64 -14.78 2.10
CA VAL A 100 3.73 -16.25 1.96
C VAL A 100 4.92 -16.65 1.08
N GLN A 101 5.17 -15.94 -0.02
CA GLN A 101 6.34 -16.18 -0.87
C GLN A 101 7.65 -15.99 -0.10
N MET A 102 7.77 -14.90 0.67
CA MET A 102 8.93 -14.65 1.52
C MET A 102 9.05 -15.70 2.63
N HIS A 103 7.96 -16.08 3.30
CA HIS A 103 7.99 -17.15 4.29
C HIS A 103 8.58 -18.45 3.72
N ASN A 104 8.14 -18.85 2.52
CA ASN A 104 8.61 -20.09 1.88
C ASN A 104 10.08 -20.01 1.44
N LEU A 105 10.56 -18.83 1.07
CA LEU A 105 11.95 -18.60 0.66
C LEU A 105 12.93 -18.59 1.83
N LEU A 106 12.52 -17.98 2.94
CA LEU A 106 13.39 -17.68 4.08
C LEU A 106 13.49 -18.85 5.05
N ASN A 107 14.65 -18.97 5.71
CA ASN A 107 14.82 -19.87 6.85
C ASN A 107 14.26 -19.23 8.15
N ASN A 108 14.27 -19.98 9.26
CA ASN A 108 13.68 -19.52 10.52
C ASN A 108 14.28 -18.23 11.07
N GLU A 109 15.60 -18.04 11.02
CA GLU A 109 16.23 -16.82 11.52
C GLU A 109 15.94 -15.62 10.61
N GLN A 110 15.96 -15.85 9.29
CA GLN A 110 15.58 -14.84 8.31
C GLN A 110 14.11 -14.42 8.45
N ARG A 111 13.20 -15.37 8.71
CA ARG A 111 11.78 -15.07 8.95
C ARG A 111 11.57 -14.17 10.16
N LYS A 112 12.34 -14.37 11.25
CA LYS A 112 12.29 -13.49 12.43
C LYS A 112 12.76 -12.07 12.09
N LYS A 113 13.88 -11.95 11.37
CA LYS A 113 14.39 -10.64 10.89
C LYS A 113 13.38 -9.96 9.97
N PHE A 114 12.78 -10.71 9.05
CA PHE A 114 11.76 -10.21 8.12
C PHE A 114 10.51 -9.73 8.85
N ALA A 115 10.03 -10.51 9.84
CA ALA A 115 8.86 -10.16 10.64
C ALA A 115 9.00 -8.83 11.40
N HIS A 116 10.24 -8.44 11.74
CA HIS A 116 10.52 -7.17 12.42
C HIS A 116 10.36 -5.94 11.51
N ASN A 117 10.31 -6.13 10.19
CA ASN A 117 10.22 -5.06 9.20
C ASN A 117 8.98 -5.23 8.30
N LEU A 118 7.89 -5.82 8.83
CA LEU A 118 6.68 -6.13 8.04
C LEU A 118 5.98 -4.88 7.50
N GLU A 119 5.97 -3.79 8.28
CA GLU A 119 5.35 -2.51 7.92
C GLU A 119 5.87 -1.97 6.58
N GLU A 120 7.11 -2.29 6.20
CA GLU A 120 7.68 -1.88 4.91
C GLU A 120 6.95 -2.50 3.71
N TRP A 121 6.22 -3.59 3.91
CA TRP A 121 5.61 -4.41 2.84
C TRP A 121 4.10 -4.24 2.73
N GLU A 122 3.51 -3.41 3.59
CA GLU A 122 2.11 -3.01 3.52
C GLU A 122 1.79 -2.37 2.16
N VAL A 123 0.55 -2.59 1.72
CA VAL A 123 0.05 -2.08 0.44
C VAL A 123 -1.00 -1.01 0.70
N GLU A 124 -0.58 0.25 0.59
CA GLU A 124 -1.43 1.42 0.78
C GLU A 124 -1.78 2.14 -0.53
#